data_AF-A0A7S0B4M5-F1
#
_entry.id   AF-A0A7S0B4M5-F1
#
_cell.length_a   1.000
_cell.length_b   1.000
_cell.length_c   1.000
_cell.angle_alpha   90.00
_cell.angle_beta   90.00
_cell.angle_gamma   90.00
#
_symmetry.space_group_name_H-M   'P 1'
#
loop_
_entity.id
_entity.type
_entity.pdbx_description
1 polymer ?
#
loop_
_entity_poly.entity_id
_entity_poly.type
_entity_poly.pdbx_seq_one_letter_code
_entity_poly.pdbx_strand_id
1 'polypeptide(L)'
;PLKCTFDTEPRETLLFAMPSTRMELLPFLWLIQALLVQSQGGDEAFLVQRSIVIAGGGARSALEVGPETASSPPASWFTGPFGSCLGACQLKTRPVQCRSFTNGTVLRAAACRDRPKPAAHRRCSCALEVCSNASTGCDVQPELVPQFPPNADHFEAVGCFQLTPGDSAVCPGASLHDTTCMNWTAATPCRSGLPFYRNCNVTDAVSCSQFCMNKGLDVSGLVSGSECRCGASALNNQAWHQRAPVDDLVFQPNALGPAPSTGMCPLWVRRYSGPYISGGLPHELTSSELEGEAYVDSIVDGHVIAPE
;
A
#
# COMPACT_ATOMS: atom_id res chain seq x y z
N PRO A 1 30.72 18.29 -37.82
CA PRO A 1 31.84 17.55 -37.18
C PRO A 1 32.62 18.47 -36.24
N LEU A 2 32.13 18.61 -35.01
CA LEU A 2 32.75 19.44 -33.97
C LEU A 2 33.38 18.51 -32.93
N LYS A 3 34.71 18.51 -32.90
CA LYS A 3 35.54 17.93 -31.85
C LYS A 3 35.63 18.94 -30.72
N CYS A 4 35.20 18.55 -29.53
CA CYS A 4 35.61 19.19 -28.28
C CYS A 4 36.21 18.11 -27.38
N THR A 5 37.53 18.17 -27.23
CA THR A 5 38.32 17.47 -26.22
C THR A 5 38.27 18.29 -24.93
N PHE A 6 38.01 17.64 -23.80
CA PHE A 6 38.40 18.17 -22.49
C PHE A 6 39.18 17.10 -21.74
N ASP A 7 40.34 17.54 -21.30
CA ASP A 7 41.36 16.77 -20.61
C ASP A 7 41.16 16.87 -19.08
N THR A 8 41.54 15.75 -18.46
CA THR A 8 41.93 15.45 -17.08
C THR A 8 42.04 16.56 -16.01
N GLU A 9 41.52 16.31 -14.79
CA GLU A 9 42.33 15.97 -13.58
C GLU A 9 41.47 15.70 -12.32
N PRO A 10 42.01 14.97 -11.30
CA PRO A 10 41.24 14.34 -10.22
C PRO A 10 41.12 15.23 -8.97
N ARG A 11 40.04 15.08 -8.21
CA ARG A 11 39.90 15.69 -6.88
C ARG A 11 40.08 14.68 -5.76
N GLU A 12 40.81 15.17 -4.77
CA GLU A 12 41.45 14.47 -3.68
C GLU A 12 40.50 13.90 -2.63
N THR A 13 40.96 12.80 -2.07
CA THR A 13 40.47 12.07 -0.91
C THR A 13 40.64 12.88 0.37
N LEU A 14 39.56 13.10 1.12
CA LEU A 14 39.61 13.58 2.52
C LEU A 14 39.19 12.43 3.46
N LEU A 15 40.20 11.70 3.94
CA LEU A 15 40.11 10.79 5.08
C LEU A 15 40.06 11.63 6.37
N PHE A 16 38.94 11.57 7.09
CA PHE A 16 38.90 11.96 8.50
C PHE A 16 39.05 10.71 9.37
N ALA A 17 40.24 10.56 9.94
CA ALA A 17 40.50 9.65 11.05
C ALA A 17 39.97 10.28 12.35
N MET A 18 39.07 9.58 13.04
CA MET A 18 38.67 9.91 14.42
C MET A 18 39.32 8.91 15.39
N PRO A 19 39.87 9.39 16.53
CA PRO A 19 40.63 8.56 17.44
C PRO A 19 39.75 7.69 18.34
N SER A 20 40.20 6.45 18.44
CA SER A 20 40.00 5.49 19.52
C SER A 20 40.09 6.14 20.90
N THR A 21 39.05 5.99 21.72
CA THR A 21 39.19 5.92 23.18
C THR A 21 38.23 4.87 23.73
N ARG A 22 38.85 3.85 24.34
CA ARG A 22 38.25 2.87 25.24
C ARG A 22 37.72 3.61 26.48
N MET A 23 36.53 3.23 26.94
CA MET A 23 36.17 3.39 28.34
C MET A 23 35.57 2.09 28.85
N GLU A 24 36.21 1.56 29.87
CA GLU A 24 35.93 0.31 30.54
C GLU A 24 34.69 0.41 31.44
N LEU A 25 33.96 -0.70 31.51
CA LEU A 25 33.38 -1.36 32.69
C LEU A 25 33.08 -0.49 33.93
N LEU A 26 31.82 -0.50 34.37
CA LEU A 26 31.38 -1.20 35.60
C LEU A 26 29.84 -1.16 35.74
N PRO A 27 29.22 -2.19 36.36
CA PRO A 27 27.78 -2.35 36.47
C PRO A 27 27.24 -1.77 37.80
N PHE A 28 26.12 -1.05 37.73
CA PHE A 28 25.30 -0.76 38.92
C PHE A 28 24.19 -1.79 39.01
N LEU A 29 24.44 -2.84 39.81
CA LEU A 29 23.40 -3.49 40.61
C LEU A 29 22.95 -2.50 41.69
N TRP A 30 21.65 -2.40 41.95
CA TRP A 30 21.00 -2.61 43.26
C TRP A 30 19.51 -2.18 43.18
N LEU A 31 18.65 -3.17 43.43
CA LEU A 31 17.45 -3.12 44.29
C LEU A 31 16.24 -2.24 43.89
N ILE A 32 15.14 -2.88 43.46
CA ILE A 32 13.80 -2.68 44.08
C ILE A 32 13.10 -4.04 44.17
N GLN A 33 12.55 -4.28 45.36
CA GLN A 33 11.98 -5.52 45.87
C GLN A 33 10.64 -5.91 45.24
N ALA A 34 10.42 -7.22 45.33
CA ALA A 34 9.18 -7.95 45.12
C ALA A 34 7.99 -7.38 45.92
N LEU A 35 6.84 -7.31 45.26
CA LEU A 35 5.51 -7.37 45.89
C LEU A 35 4.90 -8.73 45.51
N LEU A 36 5.10 -9.70 46.38
CA LEU A 36 4.29 -10.91 46.48
C LEU A 36 3.03 -10.55 47.27
N VAL A 37 1.88 -10.50 46.61
CA VAL A 37 0.58 -10.61 47.29
C VAL A 37 0.10 -12.04 47.07
N GLN A 38 0.08 -12.79 48.18
CA GLN A 38 -0.59 -14.08 48.27
C GLN A 38 -2.11 -13.85 48.10
N SER A 39 -2.71 -14.58 47.16
CA SER A 39 -4.17 -14.77 47.10
C SER A 39 -4.44 -16.24 47.41
N GLN A 40 -5.00 -16.50 48.58
CA GLN A 40 -5.74 -17.72 48.88
C GLN A 40 -7.19 -17.34 49.21
N GLY A 41 -8.11 -18.01 48.53
CA GLY A 41 -9.41 -18.37 49.11
C GLY A 41 -10.59 -17.46 48.78
N GLY A 42 -11.61 -18.06 48.15
CA GLY A 42 -12.97 -17.92 48.64
C GLY A 42 -13.92 -17.13 47.73
N ASP A 43 -14.88 -17.86 47.19
CA ASP A 43 -16.11 -17.37 46.58
C ASP A 43 -16.82 -16.32 47.44
N GLU A 44 -17.27 -15.23 46.82
CA GLU A 44 -18.67 -14.75 46.83
C GLU A 44 -18.75 -13.37 46.16
N ALA A 45 -19.76 -13.22 45.31
CA ALA A 45 -20.02 -12.05 44.50
C ALA A 45 -20.51 -10.86 45.34
N PHE A 46 -19.98 -9.66 45.10
CA PHE A 46 -20.72 -8.41 45.33
C PHE A 46 -20.33 -7.35 44.30
N LEU A 47 -21.23 -7.12 43.34
CA LEU A 47 -21.27 -5.95 42.47
C LEU A 47 -21.61 -4.72 43.32
N VAL A 48 -20.63 -3.88 43.62
CA VAL A 48 -20.88 -2.54 44.16
C VAL A 48 -20.86 -1.56 43.01
N GLN A 49 -22.04 -1.38 42.41
CA GLN A 49 -22.32 -0.35 41.44
C GLN A 49 -22.51 0.98 42.20
N ARG A 50 -21.47 1.81 42.26
CA ARG A 50 -21.58 3.17 42.80
C ARG A 50 -22.26 4.06 41.76
N SER A 51 -23.57 4.21 41.89
CA SER A 51 -24.32 5.30 41.25
C SER A 51 -24.03 6.61 41.98
N ILE A 52 -23.30 7.51 41.32
CA ILE A 52 -23.21 8.91 41.73
C ILE A 52 -24.42 9.62 41.11
N VAL A 53 -25.37 10.03 41.95
CA VAL A 53 -26.47 10.92 41.58
C VAL A 53 -25.99 12.35 41.83
N ILE A 54 -25.70 13.10 40.76
CA ILE A 54 -25.57 14.56 40.83
C ILE A 54 -26.87 15.16 40.30
N ALA A 55 -27.68 15.71 41.20
CA ALA A 55 -28.77 16.59 40.87
C ALA A 55 -28.24 18.03 40.82
N GLY A 56 -28.35 18.69 39.67
CA GLY A 56 -27.92 20.09 39.54
C GLY A 56 -28.05 20.68 38.14
N GLY A 57 -29.22 21.24 37.85
CA GLY A 57 -29.45 22.46 37.06
C GLY A 57 -28.64 22.77 35.80
N GLY A 58 -29.36 22.93 34.68
CA GLY A 58 -28.93 23.77 33.56
C GLY A 58 -28.57 23.00 32.29
N ALA A 59 -29.58 22.64 31.51
CA ALA A 59 -29.40 22.04 30.19
C ALA A 59 -28.85 23.09 29.20
N ARG A 60 -27.51 23.21 29.16
CA ARG A 60 -26.80 23.53 27.92
C ARG A 60 -26.44 22.19 27.30
N SER A 61 -26.99 21.90 26.12
CA SER A 61 -26.60 20.75 25.31
C SER A 61 -25.08 20.78 25.09
N ALA A 62 -24.36 20.01 25.90
CA ALA A 62 -23.03 19.58 25.56
C ALA A 62 -23.17 18.72 24.31
N LEU A 63 -22.60 19.20 23.21
CA LEU A 63 -22.38 18.39 22.02
C LEU A 63 -21.44 17.26 22.48
N GLU A 64 -22.01 16.10 22.78
CA GLU A 64 -21.24 14.87 22.89
C GLU A 64 -20.57 14.65 21.53
N VAL A 65 -19.28 15.01 21.46
CA VAL A 65 -18.40 14.55 20.40
C VAL A 65 -18.29 13.04 20.61
N GLY A 66 -19.18 12.30 19.94
CA GLY A 66 -19.12 10.85 19.88
C GLY A 66 -17.73 10.40 19.40
N PRO A 67 -17.33 9.16 19.75
CA PRO A 67 -16.02 8.63 19.38
C PRO A 67 -15.80 8.82 17.89
N GLU A 68 -14.64 9.37 17.52
CA GLU A 68 -14.19 9.54 16.13
C GLU A 68 -14.68 8.36 15.31
N THR A 69 -15.64 8.67 14.43
CA THR A 69 -16.34 7.70 13.59
C THR A 69 -15.33 6.74 13.00
N ALA A 70 -15.48 5.44 13.24
CA ALA A 70 -14.65 4.40 12.68
C ALA A 70 -14.38 4.72 11.21
N SER A 71 -13.13 5.12 10.92
CA SER A 71 -12.72 5.56 9.58
C SER A 71 -13.14 4.49 8.59
N SER A 72 -13.94 4.86 7.60
CA SER A 72 -14.39 3.92 6.57
C SER A 72 -13.15 3.24 5.97
N PRO A 73 -13.18 1.91 5.76
CA PRO A 73 -12.03 1.22 5.19
C PRO A 73 -11.63 1.88 3.86
N PRO A 74 -10.32 1.97 3.56
CA PRO A 74 -9.86 2.58 2.32
C PRO A 74 -10.49 1.86 1.14
N ALA A 75 -10.99 2.64 0.18
CA ALA A 75 -11.71 2.15 -0.98
C ALA A 75 -11.22 2.85 -2.24
N SER A 76 -11.33 2.18 -3.38
CA SER A 76 -11.02 2.73 -4.69
C SER A 76 -12.02 2.24 -5.75
N TRP A 77 -12.18 3.04 -6.81
CA TRP A 77 -12.91 2.59 -7.98
C TRP A 77 -12.13 1.50 -8.69
N PHE A 78 -12.85 0.47 -9.13
CA PHE A 78 -12.31 -0.67 -9.85
C PHE A 78 -13.14 -0.88 -11.12
N THR A 79 -12.46 -1.13 -12.23
CA THR A 79 -13.13 -1.45 -13.50
C THR A 79 -12.67 -2.80 -14.05
N GLY A 80 -13.61 -3.52 -14.66
CA GLY A 80 -13.25 -4.61 -15.57
C GLY A 80 -12.80 -4.08 -16.94
N PRO A 81 -12.46 -4.99 -17.87
CA PRO A 81 -12.21 -4.62 -19.26
C PRO A 81 -13.49 -4.13 -19.93
N PHE A 82 -13.34 -3.32 -20.98
CA PHE A 82 -14.46 -3.01 -21.86
C PHE A 82 -14.89 -4.25 -22.64
N GLY A 83 -16.20 -4.45 -22.73
CA GLY A 83 -16.78 -5.47 -23.59
C GLY A 83 -16.65 -5.14 -25.08
N SER A 84 -17.30 -5.96 -25.90
CA SER A 84 -17.38 -5.76 -27.36
C SER A 84 -18.09 -4.45 -27.71
N CYS A 85 -17.74 -3.87 -28.86
CA CYS A 85 -18.43 -2.70 -29.38
C CYS A 85 -19.86 -3.09 -29.81
N LEU A 86 -20.86 -2.33 -29.39
CA LEU A 86 -22.24 -2.49 -29.83
C LEU A 86 -22.40 -1.77 -31.17
N GLY A 87 -22.57 -2.52 -32.26
CA GLY A 87 -22.58 -1.96 -33.61
C GLY A 87 -23.72 -0.96 -33.86
N ALA A 88 -24.88 -1.18 -33.22
CA ALA A 88 -26.06 -0.33 -33.39
C ALA A 88 -25.85 1.12 -32.93
N CYS A 89 -25.00 1.34 -31.91
CA CYS A 89 -24.79 2.66 -31.30
C CYS A 89 -23.32 3.05 -31.11
N GLN A 90 -22.38 2.22 -31.57
CA GLN A 90 -20.95 2.48 -31.47
C GLN A 90 -20.51 2.76 -30.01
N LEU A 91 -20.98 1.93 -29.08
CA LEU A 91 -20.73 2.06 -27.65
C LEU A 91 -20.11 0.79 -27.06
N LYS A 92 -19.17 0.95 -26.12
CA LYS A 92 -18.65 -0.10 -25.25
C LYS A 92 -19.01 0.19 -23.81
N THR A 93 -19.28 -0.87 -23.05
CA THR A 93 -19.58 -0.82 -21.63
C THR A 93 -18.57 -1.64 -20.84
N ARG A 94 -18.35 -1.28 -19.58
CA ARG A 94 -17.54 -2.07 -18.63
C ARG A 94 -18.14 -2.01 -17.23
N PRO A 95 -17.92 -3.03 -16.39
CA PRO A 95 -18.31 -2.93 -14.99
C PRO A 95 -17.44 -1.89 -14.27
N VAL A 96 -18.07 -1.05 -13.46
CA VAL A 96 -17.42 -0.09 -12.55
C VAL A 96 -17.98 -0.30 -11.16
N GLN A 97 -17.11 -0.62 -10.20
CA GLN A 97 -17.49 -0.95 -8.83
C GLN A 97 -16.59 -0.19 -7.84
N CYS A 98 -17.14 0.20 -6.71
CA CYS A 98 -16.33 0.65 -5.57
C CYS A 98 -15.91 -0.59 -4.80
N ARG A 99 -14.61 -0.76 -4.52
CA ARG A 99 -14.09 -1.94 -3.82
C ARG A 99 -13.17 -1.52 -2.68
N SER A 100 -13.12 -2.36 -1.65
CA SER A 100 -12.16 -2.22 -0.55
C SER A 100 -10.75 -2.43 -1.07
N PHE A 101 -9.83 -1.54 -0.66
CA PHE A 101 -8.41 -1.67 -0.93
C PHE A 101 -7.79 -2.87 -0.22
N THR A 102 -8.23 -3.18 1.00
CA THR A 102 -7.58 -4.18 1.84
C THR A 102 -7.93 -5.62 1.47
N ASN A 103 -9.16 -5.87 1.01
CA ASN A 103 -9.63 -7.23 0.73
C ASN A 103 -10.38 -7.39 -0.61
N GLY A 104 -10.45 -6.34 -1.43
CA GLY A 104 -11.10 -6.39 -2.75
C GLY A 104 -12.63 -6.52 -2.73
N THR A 105 -13.28 -6.56 -1.56
CA THR A 105 -14.75 -6.73 -1.47
C THR A 105 -15.51 -5.56 -2.10
N VAL A 106 -16.66 -5.85 -2.72
CA VAL A 106 -17.51 -4.81 -3.32
C VAL A 106 -18.20 -4.01 -2.23
N LEU A 107 -18.04 -2.69 -2.30
CA LEU A 107 -18.62 -1.73 -1.38
C LEU A 107 -19.73 -0.91 -2.06
N ARG A 108 -20.50 -0.17 -1.26
CA ARG A 108 -21.43 0.83 -1.78
C ARG A 108 -20.66 1.95 -2.46
N ALA A 109 -21.19 2.47 -3.56
CA ALA A 109 -20.60 3.59 -4.33
C ALA A 109 -20.24 4.82 -3.47
N ALA A 110 -20.99 5.05 -2.38
CA ALA A 110 -20.72 6.15 -1.44
C ALA A 110 -19.34 6.08 -0.78
N ALA A 111 -18.74 4.89 -0.64
CA ALA A 111 -17.39 4.74 -0.07
C ALA A 111 -16.27 5.27 -1.00
N CYS A 112 -16.57 5.48 -2.28
CA CYS A 112 -15.66 6.03 -3.28
C CYS A 112 -16.10 7.42 -3.77
N ARG A 113 -17.00 8.10 -3.05
CA ARG A 113 -17.62 9.37 -3.49
C ARG A 113 -16.59 10.46 -3.76
N ASP A 114 -15.55 10.52 -2.95
CA ASP A 114 -14.53 11.57 -3.01
C ASP A 114 -13.41 11.26 -4.02
N ARG A 115 -13.58 10.21 -4.82
CA ARG A 115 -12.60 9.77 -5.83
C ARG A 115 -13.19 9.89 -7.23
N PRO A 116 -12.37 10.26 -8.24
CA PRO A 116 -12.82 10.31 -9.63
C PRO A 116 -13.35 8.96 -10.10
N LYS A 117 -14.65 8.91 -10.40
CA LYS A 117 -15.29 7.70 -10.92
C LYS A 117 -14.87 7.49 -12.38
N PRO A 118 -14.28 6.34 -12.74
CA PRO A 118 -13.91 6.05 -14.11
C PRO A 118 -15.15 5.84 -14.99
N ALA A 119 -15.04 6.20 -16.26
CA ALA A 119 -16.15 6.06 -17.21
C ALA A 119 -16.58 4.59 -17.35
N ALA A 120 -17.88 4.32 -17.21
CA ALA A 120 -18.47 3.00 -17.47
C ALA A 120 -18.73 2.77 -18.97
N HIS A 121 -18.79 3.84 -19.76
CA HIS A 121 -19.18 3.82 -21.16
C HIS A 121 -18.17 4.61 -22.01
N ARG A 122 -17.83 4.10 -23.20
CA ARG A 122 -16.96 4.80 -24.15
C ARG A 122 -17.42 4.54 -25.58
N ARG A 123 -17.23 5.52 -26.46
CA ARG A 123 -17.44 5.31 -27.91
C ARG A 123 -16.44 4.31 -28.49
N CYS A 124 -16.86 3.61 -29.53
CA CYS A 124 -16.05 2.69 -30.31
C CYS A 124 -16.33 2.85 -31.81
N SER A 125 -15.58 2.14 -32.67
CA SER A 125 -15.80 2.17 -34.11
C SER A 125 -15.67 0.78 -34.71
N CYS A 126 -16.71 0.32 -35.41
CA CYS A 126 -16.71 -0.97 -36.12
C CYS A 126 -15.72 -1.03 -37.29
N ALA A 127 -15.14 0.12 -37.68
CA ALA A 127 -14.08 0.16 -38.66
C ALA A 127 -12.71 -0.23 -38.07
N LEU A 128 -12.54 -0.12 -36.75
CA LEU A 128 -11.27 -0.38 -36.05
C LEU A 128 -11.30 -1.68 -35.23
N GLU A 129 -12.49 -2.20 -34.94
CA GLU A 129 -12.65 -3.39 -34.11
C GLU A 129 -13.94 -4.15 -34.41
N VAL A 130 -14.01 -5.41 -33.96
CA VAL A 130 -15.16 -6.27 -34.21
C VAL A 130 -16.36 -5.82 -33.37
N CYS A 131 -17.46 -5.53 -34.07
CA CYS A 131 -18.73 -5.17 -33.44
C CYS A 131 -19.65 -6.37 -33.28
N SER A 132 -20.36 -6.38 -32.17
CA SER A 132 -21.50 -7.25 -31.95
C SER A 132 -22.75 -6.64 -32.58
N ASN A 133 -23.67 -7.50 -33.05
CA ASN A 133 -24.98 -7.08 -33.58
C ASN A 133 -26.01 -6.80 -32.47
N ALA A 134 -25.57 -6.70 -31.22
CA ALA A 134 -26.46 -6.41 -30.09
C ALA A 134 -26.89 -4.93 -30.10
N SER A 135 -28.18 -4.71 -29.89
CA SER A 135 -28.81 -3.38 -29.79
C SER A 135 -29.23 -3.00 -28.36
N THR A 136 -29.26 -3.98 -27.45
CA THR A 136 -29.53 -3.74 -26.02
C THR A 136 -28.37 -2.99 -25.36
N GLY A 137 -28.67 -1.94 -24.60
CA GLY A 137 -27.66 -1.12 -23.90
C GLY A 137 -27.24 0.15 -24.63
N CYS A 138 -27.92 0.50 -25.73
CA CYS A 138 -27.68 1.73 -26.48
C CYS A 138 -28.36 2.99 -25.90
N ASP A 139 -29.18 2.84 -24.85
CA ASP A 139 -29.89 3.96 -24.21
C ASP A 139 -28.98 4.82 -23.30
N VAL A 140 -27.71 4.42 -23.15
CA VAL A 140 -26.76 5.07 -22.24
C VAL A 140 -25.85 6.01 -23.01
N GLN A 141 -25.67 7.23 -22.50
CA GLN A 141 -24.73 8.17 -23.10
C GLN A 141 -23.29 7.86 -22.70
N PRO A 142 -22.32 8.04 -23.61
CA PRO A 142 -20.91 7.93 -23.27
C PRO A 142 -20.56 8.98 -22.22
N GLU A 143 -19.91 8.54 -21.16
CA GLU A 143 -19.44 9.44 -20.10
C GLU A 143 -18.16 10.12 -20.57
N LEU A 144 -18.01 11.41 -20.27
CA LEU A 144 -16.71 12.06 -20.38
C LEU A 144 -15.79 11.43 -19.35
N VAL A 145 -14.65 10.90 -19.79
CA VAL A 145 -13.63 10.39 -18.88
C VAL A 145 -13.11 11.59 -18.08
N PRO A 146 -13.25 11.61 -16.74
CA PRO A 146 -12.60 12.64 -15.94
C PRO A 146 -11.11 12.56 -16.25
N GLN A 147 -10.55 13.67 -16.74
CA GLN A 147 -9.10 13.73 -16.92
C GLN A 147 -8.48 13.66 -15.53
N PHE A 148 -7.66 12.65 -15.30
CA PHE A 148 -6.79 12.65 -14.14
C PHE A 148 -5.89 13.87 -14.27
N PRO A 149 -5.81 14.72 -13.23
CA PRO A 149 -4.89 15.84 -13.28
C PRO A 149 -3.50 15.24 -13.50
N PRO A 150 -2.76 15.63 -14.55
CA PRO A 150 -1.47 15.03 -14.87
C PRO A 150 -0.42 15.26 -13.76
N ASN A 151 -0.69 16.17 -12.82
CA ASN A 151 0.18 16.52 -11.71
C ASN A 151 -0.43 16.19 -10.33
N ALA A 152 -1.54 15.45 -10.28
CA ALA A 152 -2.07 15.02 -8.98
C ALA A 152 -1.18 13.91 -8.42
N ASP A 153 -0.76 14.06 -7.17
CA ASP A 153 -0.19 12.97 -6.39
C ASP A 153 -1.17 11.79 -6.39
N HIS A 154 -0.85 10.74 -7.14
CA HIS A 154 -1.68 9.55 -7.27
C HIS A 154 -1.61 8.62 -6.06
N PHE A 155 -1.20 9.15 -4.91
CA PHE A 155 -0.98 8.39 -3.70
C PHE A 155 -1.55 9.10 -2.47
N GLU A 156 -1.88 8.32 -1.46
CA GLU A 156 -2.30 8.81 -0.15
C GLU A 156 -1.61 8.04 0.97
N ALA A 157 -1.44 8.67 2.13
CA ALA A 157 -0.89 8.01 3.29
C ALA A 157 -1.89 6.96 3.80
N VAL A 158 -1.41 5.75 4.05
CA VAL A 158 -2.16 4.70 4.74
C VAL A 158 -1.91 4.81 6.24
N GLY A 159 -0.65 5.00 6.63
CA GLY A 159 -0.29 5.14 8.03
C GLY A 159 1.18 4.83 8.31
N CYS A 160 1.49 4.84 9.60
CA CYS A 160 2.79 4.50 10.14
C CYS A 160 2.70 3.19 10.93
N PHE A 161 3.55 2.23 10.59
CA PHE A 161 3.50 0.88 11.13
C PHE A 161 4.84 0.45 11.75
N GLN A 162 4.78 -0.50 12.65
CA GLN A 162 5.94 -1.27 13.08
C GLN A 162 6.33 -2.29 12.00
N LEU A 163 7.61 -2.62 11.92
CA LEU A 163 8.07 -3.75 11.14
C LEU A 163 7.65 -5.06 11.81
N THR A 164 7.30 -6.07 11.02
CA THR A 164 7.02 -7.41 11.53
C THR A 164 8.28 -8.02 12.18
N PRO A 165 8.16 -8.86 13.22
CA PRO A 165 9.32 -9.53 13.82
C PRO A 165 10.16 -10.26 12.78
N GLY A 166 11.47 -10.06 12.81
CA GLY A 166 12.41 -10.65 11.84
C GLY A 166 12.57 -9.86 10.53
N ASP A 167 11.79 -8.82 10.32
CA ASP A 167 12.00 -7.91 9.20
C ASP A 167 13.11 -6.89 9.53
N SER A 168 14.15 -6.87 8.71
CA SER A 168 15.33 -6.02 8.89
C SER A 168 15.16 -4.72 8.15
N ALA A 169 15.43 -3.59 8.80
CA ALA A 169 15.53 -2.27 8.15
C ALA A 169 16.85 -2.06 7.37
N VAL A 170 17.69 -3.10 7.29
CA VAL A 170 18.98 -3.01 6.59
C VAL A 170 18.77 -3.33 5.12
N CYS A 171 19.08 -2.34 4.29
CA CYS A 171 19.19 -2.49 2.86
C CYS A 171 20.29 -3.50 2.47
N PRO A 172 20.02 -4.53 1.65
CA PRO A 172 21.00 -5.53 1.25
C PRO A 172 21.96 -5.08 0.14
N GLY A 173 21.81 -3.87 -0.41
CA GLY A 173 22.72 -3.30 -1.41
C GLY A 173 22.03 -2.91 -2.72
N ALA A 174 22.74 -3.07 -3.84
CA ALA A 174 22.35 -2.50 -5.14
C ALA A 174 21.23 -3.25 -5.88
N SER A 175 20.89 -4.48 -5.50
CA SER A 175 19.83 -5.26 -6.16
C SER A 175 18.46 -4.72 -5.80
N LEU A 176 17.62 -4.47 -6.80
CA LEU A 176 16.21 -4.12 -6.61
C LEU A 176 15.34 -5.33 -6.27
N HIS A 177 15.79 -6.53 -6.64
CA HIS A 177 15.08 -7.79 -6.45
C HIS A 177 15.48 -8.41 -5.10
N ASP A 178 14.48 -8.67 -4.26
CA ASP A 178 14.61 -9.45 -3.02
C ASP A 178 13.86 -10.78 -3.15
N THR A 179 14.59 -11.89 -3.19
CA THR A 179 13.99 -13.23 -3.29
C THR A 179 13.65 -13.84 -1.92
N THR A 180 13.85 -13.11 -0.82
CA THR A 180 13.58 -13.60 0.55
C THR A 180 12.13 -14.08 0.72
N CYS A 181 11.18 -13.42 0.06
CA CYS A 181 9.76 -13.73 0.19
C CYS A 181 9.26 -14.87 -0.68
N MET A 182 10.08 -15.40 -1.58
CA MET A 182 9.67 -16.46 -2.53
C MET A 182 9.18 -17.72 -1.80
N ASN A 183 9.88 -18.18 -0.77
CA ASN A 183 9.51 -19.37 0.00
C ASN A 183 8.98 -19.04 1.39
N TRP A 184 8.31 -17.89 1.53
CA TRP A 184 7.83 -17.43 2.82
C TRP A 184 6.67 -18.28 3.32
N THR A 185 6.78 -18.76 4.56
CA THR A 185 5.80 -19.67 5.18
C THR A 185 5.47 -19.27 6.62
N ALA A 186 5.96 -18.11 7.07
CA ALA A 186 5.69 -17.64 8.42
C ALA A 186 4.32 -16.96 8.48
N ALA A 187 3.66 -17.06 9.64
CA ALA A 187 2.33 -16.47 9.87
C ALA A 187 2.28 -14.94 9.86
N THR A 188 3.43 -14.27 9.74
CA THR A 188 3.53 -12.80 9.65
C THR A 188 3.79 -12.41 8.20
N PRO A 189 3.22 -11.29 7.71
CA PRO A 189 3.46 -10.82 6.35
C PRO A 189 4.95 -10.67 6.04
N CYS A 190 5.42 -11.24 4.92
CA CYS A 190 6.80 -11.10 4.49
C CYS A 190 7.14 -9.64 4.23
N ARG A 191 8.29 -9.17 4.74
CA ARG A 191 8.73 -7.77 4.61
C ARG A 191 7.64 -6.77 5.04
N SER A 192 6.89 -7.11 6.09
CA SER A 192 5.76 -6.30 6.57
C SER A 192 4.69 -6.05 5.49
N GLY A 193 4.50 -7.00 4.58
CA GLY A 193 3.51 -6.94 3.49
C GLY A 193 3.99 -6.18 2.25
N LEU A 194 5.30 -5.96 2.10
CA LEU A 194 5.92 -5.29 0.96
C LEU A 194 7.02 -6.17 0.33
N PRO A 195 6.66 -7.33 -0.26
CA PRO A 195 7.59 -8.40 -0.56
C PRO A 195 8.34 -8.30 -1.90
N PHE A 196 8.01 -7.32 -2.74
CA PHE A 196 8.49 -7.28 -4.13
C PHE A 196 9.80 -6.51 -4.22
N TYR A 197 9.77 -5.22 -4.56
CA TYR A 197 11.01 -4.47 -4.79
C TYR A 197 11.53 -3.82 -3.52
N ARG A 198 12.87 -3.70 -3.45
CA ARG A 198 13.59 -2.93 -2.41
C ARG A 198 14.57 -1.98 -3.09
N ASN A 199 14.42 -0.69 -2.86
CA ASN A 199 15.28 0.33 -3.47
C ASN A 199 15.84 1.28 -2.41
N CYS A 200 17.14 1.19 -2.20
CA CYS A 200 17.84 1.93 -1.15
C CYS A 200 18.39 3.27 -1.62
N ASN A 201 18.29 3.56 -2.92
CA ASN A 201 18.64 4.85 -3.48
C ASN A 201 17.46 5.83 -3.40
N VAL A 202 16.27 5.34 -3.01
CA VAL A 202 15.05 6.12 -2.90
C VAL A 202 14.71 6.32 -1.42
N THR A 203 14.94 7.54 -0.93
CA THR A 203 14.83 7.89 0.49
C THR A 203 13.65 8.80 0.81
N ASP A 204 12.87 9.21 -0.18
CA ASP A 204 11.66 10.01 0.02
C ASP A 204 10.39 9.23 -0.37
N ALA A 205 9.30 9.54 0.31
CA ALA A 205 8.07 8.79 0.19
C ALA A 205 7.32 9.04 -1.14
N VAL A 206 7.59 10.13 -1.86
CA VAL A 206 6.95 10.42 -3.16
C VAL A 206 7.63 9.62 -4.25
N SER A 207 8.96 9.71 -4.33
CA SER A 207 9.75 8.92 -5.27
C SER A 207 9.59 7.42 -5.02
N CYS A 208 9.41 6.99 -3.77
CA CYS A 208 9.12 5.59 -3.45
C CYS A 208 7.77 5.14 -4.03
N SER A 209 6.72 5.94 -3.88
CA SER A 209 5.42 5.64 -4.48
C SER A 209 5.48 5.59 -6.01
N GLN A 210 6.20 6.53 -6.63
CA GLN A 210 6.40 6.54 -8.09
C GLN A 210 7.18 5.31 -8.57
N PHE A 211 8.25 4.95 -7.87
CA PHE A 211 9.04 3.76 -8.16
C PHE A 211 8.17 2.49 -8.13
N CYS A 212 7.35 2.30 -7.09
CA CYS A 212 6.49 1.13 -7.00
C CYS A 212 5.39 1.10 -8.07
N MET A 213 4.75 2.24 -8.36
CA MET A 213 3.75 2.32 -9.44
C MET A 213 4.35 2.01 -10.80
N ASN A 214 5.55 2.53 -11.09
CA ASN A 214 6.27 2.21 -12.33
C ASN A 214 6.54 0.71 -12.47
N LYS A 215 6.58 -0.05 -11.37
CA LYS A 215 6.69 -1.51 -11.35
C LYS A 215 5.34 -2.24 -11.27
N GLY A 216 4.22 -1.55 -11.48
CA GLY A 216 2.88 -2.17 -11.44
C GLY A 216 2.32 -2.40 -10.04
N LEU A 217 2.95 -1.86 -8.99
CA LEU A 217 2.62 -2.10 -7.59
C LEU A 217 1.96 -0.87 -6.95
N ASP A 218 0.91 -1.11 -6.18
CA ASP A 218 0.00 -0.06 -5.69
C ASP A 218 0.18 0.27 -4.20
N VAL A 219 1.16 -0.35 -3.54
CA VAL A 219 1.56 -0.05 -2.16
C VAL A 219 3.05 0.22 -2.11
N SER A 220 3.43 1.29 -1.42
CA SER A 220 4.82 1.67 -1.18
C SER A 220 5.05 1.92 0.30
N GLY A 221 6.22 1.55 0.80
CA GLY A 221 6.63 1.78 2.18
C GLY A 221 8.03 2.34 2.25
N LEU A 222 8.21 3.42 3.01
CA LEU A 222 9.51 3.96 3.33
C LEU A 222 9.93 3.47 4.72
N VAL A 223 10.92 2.58 4.75
CA VAL A 223 11.43 1.96 5.99
C VAL A 223 12.49 2.87 6.59
N SER A 224 12.25 3.33 7.82
CA SER A 224 13.16 4.21 8.59
C SER A 224 13.74 5.39 7.78
N GLY A 225 12.97 5.91 6.81
CA GLY A 225 13.40 7.02 5.97
C GLY A 225 14.53 6.72 4.96
N SER A 226 14.96 5.46 4.80
CA SER A 226 16.19 5.14 4.06
C SER A 226 16.04 4.04 3.00
N GLU A 227 14.92 3.33 3.00
CA GLU A 227 14.71 2.20 2.09
C GLU A 227 13.26 2.21 1.57
N CYS A 228 13.11 2.25 0.26
CA CYS A 228 11.81 2.08 -0.39
C CYS A 228 11.50 0.59 -0.57
N ARG A 229 10.27 0.19 -0.23
CA ARG A 229 9.74 -1.15 -0.48
C ARG A 229 8.42 -1.10 -1.20
N CYS A 230 8.18 -2.08 -2.06
CA CYS A 230 6.96 -2.19 -2.84
C CYS A 230 6.14 -3.43 -2.48
N GLY A 231 4.83 -3.23 -2.40
CA GLY A 231 3.85 -4.27 -2.14
C GLY A 231 2.63 -4.12 -3.05
N ALA A 232 1.77 -5.12 -3.02
CA ALA A 232 0.49 -5.07 -3.70
C ALA A 232 -0.65 -5.21 -2.70
N SER A 233 -1.73 -4.47 -2.95
CA SER A 233 -2.99 -4.64 -2.22
C SER A 233 -3.78 -5.81 -2.81
N ALA A 234 -4.79 -6.27 -2.07
CA ALA A 234 -5.73 -7.26 -2.58
C ALA A 234 -6.55 -6.76 -3.78
N LEU A 235 -6.58 -5.45 -4.02
CA LEU A 235 -7.34 -4.85 -5.12
C LEU A 235 -6.59 -4.83 -6.45
N ASN A 236 -5.24 -4.93 -6.42
CA ASN A 236 -4.39 -4.97 -7.60
C ASN A 236 -4.31 -6.39 -8.19
N ASN A 237 -5.40 -6.86 -8.80
CA ASN A 237 -5.46 -8.18 -9.41
C ASN A 237 -4.34 -8.46 -10.42
N GLN A 238 -3.81 -7.44 -11.11
CA GLN A 238 -2.73 -7.63 -12.07
C GLN A 238 -1.44 -8.12 -11.41
N ALA A 239 -1.08 -7.60 -10.23
CA ALA A 239 0.07 -8.09 -9.46
C ALA A 239 -0.08 -9.55 -9.01
N TRP A 240 -1.31 -10.10 -9.06
CA TRP A 240 -1.64 -11.46 -8.66
C TRP A 240 -2.08 -12.35 -9.83
N HIS A 241 -1.92 -11.91 -11.09
CA HIS A 241 -2.37 -12.65 -12.28
C HIS A 241 -3.86 -13.03 -12.26
N GLN A 242 -4.70 -12.13 -11.74
CA GLN A 242 -6.13 -12.37 -11.55
C GLN A 242 -6.46 -13.54 -10.62
N ARG A 243 -5.48 -14.05 -9.85
CA ARG A 243 -5.68 -15.04 -8.79
C ARG A 243 -5.97 -14.35 -7.46
N ALA A 244 -6.36 -15.15 -6.47
CA ALA A 244 -6.45 -14.67 -5.10
C ALA A 244 -5.06 -14.22 -4.61
N PRO A 245 -4.94 -13.06 -3.94
CA PRO A 245 -3.71 -12.65 -3.29
C PRO A 245 -3.23 -13.71 -2.28
N VAL A 246 -1.92 -13.87 -2.16
CA VAL A 246 -1.31 -14.78 -1.17
C VAL A 246 -1.29 -14.08 0.19
N ASP A 247 -1.90 -14.68 1.21
CA ASP A 247 -2.14 -14.04 2.51
C ASP A 247 -0.86 -13.45 3.14
N ASP A 248 0.27 -14.15 3.05
CA ASP A 248 1.53 -13.70 3.67
C ASP A 248 2.33 -12.71 2.80
N LEU A 249 1.89 -12.45 1.56
CA LEU A 249 2.54 -11.52 0.63
C LEU A 249 1.72 -10.24 0.40
N VAL A 250 0.40 -10.31 0.57
CA VAL A 250 -0.49 -9.16 0.38
C VAL A 250 -0.32 -8.15 1.52
N PHE A 251 -0.38 -6.86 1.19
CA PHE A 251 -0.32 -5.83 2.21
C PHE A 251 -1.58 -5.83 3.10
N GLN A 252 -1.41 -6.17 4.37
CA GLN A 252 -2.49 -6.21 5.37
C GLN A 252 -2.23 -5.19 6.49
N PRO A 253 -2.79 -3.97 6.43
CA PRO A 253 -2.52 -2.94 7.44
C PRO A 253 -2.97 -3.37 8.84
N ASN A 254 -4.02 -4.20 8.94
CA ASN A 254 -4.53 -4.71 10.22
C ASN A 254 -3.62 -5.77 10.86
N ALA A 255 -2.71 -6.38 10.08
CA ALA A 255 -1.72 -7.34 10.58
C ALA A 255 -0.46 -6.63 11.14
N LEU A 256 -0.37 -5.32 10.95
CA LEU A 256 0.76 -4.51 11.40
C LEU A 256 0.40 -3.74 12.66
N GLY A 257 1.33 -3.71 13.62
CA GLY A 257 1.17 -2.89 14.82
C GLY A 257 1.28 -1.39 14.50
N PRO A 258 0.47 -0.52 15.12
CA PRO A 258 0.66 0.92 14.97
C PRO A 258 2.04 1.32 15.50
N ALA A 259 2.73 2.20 14.78
CA ALA A 259 3.99 2.74 15.27
C ALA A 259 3.78 3.82 16.35
N PRO A 260 4.82 4.14 17.15
CA PRO A 260 4.71 5.09 18.23
C PRO A 260 4.49 6.49 17.64
N SER A 261 3.70 7.33 18.33
CA SER A 261 3.46 8.71 17.91
C SER A 261 4.71 9.61 18.03
N THR A 262 5.76 9.13 18.71
CA THR A 262 7.01 9.85 18.95
C THR A 262 8.17 9.17 18.23
N GLY A 263 8.87 9.91 17.37
CA GLY A 263 10.07 9.45 16.69
C GLY A 263 9.89 9.26 15.18
N MET A 264 10.92 8.66 14.55
CA MET A 264 10.89 8.32 13.13
C MET A 264 9.97 7.14 12.89
N CYS A 265 9.10 7.24 11.88
CA CYS A 265 8.22 6.15 11.51
C CYS A 265 9.04 4.93 11.02
N PRO A 266 8.94 3.75 11.66
CA PRO A 266 9.66 2.56 11.22
C PRO A 266 9.27 2.12 9.81
N LEU A 267 7.98 2.20 9.48
CA LEU A 267 7.45 1.90 8.15
C LEU A 267 6.32 2.88 7.80
N TRP A 268 6.63 3.86 6.95
CA TRP A 268 5.65 4.83 6.47
C TRP A 268 5.03 4.34 5.15
N VAL A 269 3.74 3.98 5.17
CA VAL A 269 3.07 3.34 4.02
C VAL A 269 2.15 4.32 3.29
N ARG A 270 2.20 4.24 1.96
CA ARG A 270 1.31 4.94 1.04
C ARG A 270 0.71 3.97 0.05
N ARG A 271 -0.47 4.29 -0.44
CA ARG A 271 -1.16 3.51 -1.48
C ARG A 271 -1.51 4.37 -2.67
N TYR A 272 -1.71 3.73 -3.80
CA TYR A 272 -2.35 4.34 -4.96
C TYR A 272 -3.78 4.80 -4.62
N SER A 273 -4.10 6.05 -4.97
CA SER A 273 -5.38 6.71 -4.63
C SER A 273 -6.35 6.79 -5.80
N GLY A 274 -5.91 6.45 -7.03
CA GLY A 274 -6.72 6.50 -8.24
C GLY A 274 -7.56 5.22 -8.51
N PRO A 275 -8.18 5.11 -9.69
CA PRO A 275 -8.98 3.95 -10.08
C PRO A 275 -8.11 2.82 -10.62
N TYR A 276 -8.54 1.58 -10.35
CA TYR A 276 -7.96 0.38 -10.93
C TYR A 276 -8.62 0.10 -12.27
N ILE A 277 -7.84 0.07 -13.34
CA ILE A 277 -8.32 -0.12 -14.71
C ILE A 277 -8.00 -1.55 -15.15
N SER A 278 -9.03 -2.29 -15.52
CA SER A 278 -8.91 -3.71 -15.91
C SER A 278 -8.18 -4.55 -14.84
N GLY A 279 -8.48 -4.28 -13.57
CA GLY A 279 -7.92 -5.02 -12.45
C GLY A 279 -6.55 -4.58 -11.93
N GLY A 280 -5.93 -3.52 -12.45
CA GLY A 280 -4.63 -3.05 -11.95
C GLY A 280 -4.46 -1.55 -12.07
N LEU A 281 -3.23 -1.09 -11.98
CA LEU A 281 -2.90 0.32 -12.21
C LEU A 281 -3.15 0.70 -13.68
N PRO A 282 -3.50 1.97 -13.99
CA PRO A 282 -3.51 2.46 -15.36
C PRO A 282 -2.14 2.23 -16.04
N HIS A 283 -2.16 1.76 -17.28
CA HIS A 283 -0.94 1.40 -18.01
C HIS A 283 0.02 2.59 -18.17
N GLU A 284 -0.52 3.81 -18.24
CA GLU A 284 0.25 5.05 -18.35
C GLU A 284 1.11 5.35 -17.11
N LEU A 285 0.83 4.69 -15.98
CA LEU A 285 1.58 4.82 -14.73
C LEU A 285 2.57 3.67 -14.51
N THR A 286 2.60 2.69 -15.41
CA THR A 286 3.40 1.47 -15.27
C THR A 286 4.42 1.36 -16.40
N SER A 287 5.58 0.81 -16.10
CA SER A 287 6.59 0.41 -17.08
C SER A 287 6.67 -1.11 -17.08
N SER A 288 6.03 -1.75 -18.07
CA SER A 288 6.13 -3.20 -18.25
C SER A 288 7.52 -3.56 -18.77
N GLU A 289 8.31 -4.20 -17.91
CA GLU A 289 9.58 -4.84 -18.24
C GLU A 289 9.40 -6.34 -17.99
N LEU A 290 9.61 -7.19 -19.01
CA LEU A 290 9.41 -8.64 -18.91
C LEU A 290 10.17 -9.27 -17.74
N GLU A 291 11.39 -8.79 -17.48
CA GLU A 291 12.20 -9.24 -16.34
C GLU A 291 11.56 -8.88 -14.99
N GLY A 292 10.95 -7.70 -14.90
CA GLY A 292 10.25 -7.26 -13.70
C GLY A 292 8.97 -8.06 -13.45
N GLU A 293 8.22 -8.34 -14.51
CA GLU A 293 7.03 -9.20 -14.46
C GLU A 293 7.42 -10.61 -13.99
N ALA A 294 8.37 -11.27 -14.66
CA ALA A 294 8.86 -12.60 -14.27
C ALA A 294 9.38 -12.64 -12.82
N TYR A 295 10.01 -11.56 -12.35
CA TYR A 295 10.45 -11.45 -10.96
C TYR A 295 9.27 -11.40 -9.97
N VAL A 296 8.27 -10.55 -10.20
CA VAL A 296 7.07 -10.48 -9.36
C VAL A 296 6.37 -11.84 -9.32
N ASP A 297 6.26 -12.49 -10.48
CA ASP A 297 5.64 -13.80 -10.64
C ASP A 297 6.39 -14.85 -9.83
N SER A 298 7.72 -14.78 -9.85
CA SER A 298 8.57 -15.70 -9.08
C SER A 298 8.30 -15.59 -7.57
N ILE A 299 8.06 -14.37 -7.06
CA ILE A 299 7.72 -14.15 -5.65
C ILE A 299 6.32 -14.71 -5.35
N VAL A 300 5.34 -14.49 -6.22
CA VAL A 300 3.97 -14.97 -6.03
C VAL A 300 3.86 -16.49 -6.11
N ASP A 301 4.57 -17.12 -7.04
CA ASP A 301 4.53 -18.57 -7.29
C ASP A 301 5.54 -19.37 -6.45
N GLY A 302 6.41 -18.67 -5.73
CA GLY A 302 7.39 -19.25 -4.83
C GLY A 302 8.49 -20.07 -5.50
N HIS A 303 8.77 -19.83 -6.78
CA HIS A 303 9.90 -20.39 -7.48
C HIS A 303 10.34 -19.46 -8.61
N VAL A 304 11.56 -19.63 -9.11
CA VAL A 304 12.09 -18.76 -10.18
C VAL A 304 11.38 -19.05 -11.49
N ILE A 305 10.82 -18.00 -12.09
CA ILE A 305 10.20 -17.97 -13.42
C ILE A 305 11.14 -17.22 -14.35
N ALA A 306 11.39 -17.78 -15.54
CA ALA A 306 12.18 -17.13 -16.57
C ALA A 306 11.31 -16.13 -17.35
N PRO A 307 11.87 -14.98 -17.79
CA PRO A 307 11.14 -14.10 -18.70
C PRO A 307 10.96 -14.79 -20.06
N GLU A 308 9.72 -14.90 -20.52
CA GLU A 308 9.34 -15.45 -21.84
C GLU A 308 9.12 -14.36 -22.88
#